data_AF-A0A2V7ZLB5-F1
#
_entry.id   AF-A0A2V7ZLB5-F1
#
_cell.length_a   1.000
_cell.length_b   1.000
_cell.length_c   1.000
_cell.angle_alpha   90.00
_cell.angle_beta   90.00
_cell.angle_gamma   90.00
#
_symmetry.space_group_name_H-M   'P 1'
#
loop_
_entity.id
_entity.type
_entity.pdbx_description
1 polymer ?
#
loop_
_entity_poly.entity_id
_entity_poly.type
_entity_poly.pdbx_seq_one_letter_code
_entity_poly.pdbx_strand_id
1 'polypeptide(L)'
;MPSRKKPVRRKKVAPASVGLTAAQTKNASGAEVDRLAGQIEDDGGAVLGRYNDPFGGKPVVLAALPVEKVEPTPYQRDPSDAHVKRLMGVIETIGRFLDPIVAIRDDGQYLTPNGNHRLQALKKLGVRTITALVVPDPQVAFKILALNTEKAHNLREKSLETIRMARALAKMSDDAEKSYAFEFEQPSFLTLGVCYEDRPRLSGGAYQSILRRVDEFLDEPVAKALKERERRGRKILKLDDAVSAAVEKLKARGLTSPYLKPFVVSRVNYTRFSKATSFDFDEALDKIIASAQKFNVDRVKQQDVVRAGGGGAPEEE
;
A
#
# COMPACT_ATOMS: atom_id res chain seq x y z
N MET A 1 14.96 -18.20 -19.08
CA MET A 1 13.77 -17.66 -18.40
C MET A 1 13.03 -18.82 -17.73
N PRO A 2 12.92 -18.89 -16.39
CA PRO A 2 12.02 -19.85 -15.77
C PRO A 2 10.60 -19.53 -16.25
N SER A 3 9.86 -20.57 -16.64
CA SER A 3 8.50 -20.44 -17.16
C SER A 3 7.64 -19.58 -16.23
N ARG A 4 6.89 -18.62 -16.79
CA ARG A 4 5.83 -17.92 -16.05
C ARG A 4 4.93 -19.01 -15.45
N LYS A 5 5.04 -19.23 -14.13
CA LYS A 5 4.22 -20.22 -13.43
C LYS A 5 2.77 -19.89 -13.75
N LYS A 6 2.07 -20.84 -14.39
CA LYS A 6 0.62 -20.73 -14.62
C LYS A 6 -0.02 -20.37 -13.27
N PRO A 7 -0.94 -19.40 -13.21
CA PRO A 7 -1.62 -19.08 -11.97
C PRO A 7 -2.25 -20.37 -11.45
N VAL A 8 -1.75 -20.85 -10.31
CA VAL A 8 -2.27 -22.05 -9.67
C VAL A 8 -3.67 -21.68 -9.21
N ARG A 9 -4.67 -22.10 -9.97
CA ARG A 9 -6.07 -21.95 -9.60
C ARG A 9 -6.23 -22.65 -8.25
N ARG A 10 -6.46 -21.87 -7.19
CA ARG A 10 -6.69 -22.43 -5.85
C ARG A 10 -7.78 -23.49 -5.97
N LYS A 11 -7.49 -24.72 -5.51
CA LYS A 11 -8.52 -25.75 -5.42
C LYS A 11 -9.67 -25.19 -4.59
N LYS A 12 -10.91 -25.36 -5.06
CA LYS A 12 -12.09 -24.98 -4.29
C LYS A 12 -12.04 -25.71 -2.94
N VAL A 13 -11.97 -24.95 -1.86
CA VAL A 13 -11.99 -25.44 -0.48
C VAL A 13 -13.45 -25.56 -0.07
N ALA A 14 -13.83 -26.65 0.60
CA ALA A 14 -15.19 -26.81 1.08
C ALA A 14 -15.52 -25.74 2.15
N PRO A 15 -16.76 -25.21 2.22
CA PRO A 15 -17.16 -24.30 3.30
C PRO A 15 -16.89 -24.91 4.68
N ALA A 16 -16.47 -24.08 5.65
CA ALA A 16 -16.22 -24.48 7.04
C ALA A 16 -15.21 -25.65 7.24
N SER A 17 -14.27 -25.84 6.31
CA SER A 17 -13.34 -26.99 6.33
C SER A 17 -11.87 -26.67 6.68
N VAL A 18 -11.54 -25.40 6.92
CA VAL A 18 -10.17 -24.94 7.21
C VAL A 18 -10.14 -24.15 8.50
N GLY A 19 -9.08 -24.36 9.28
CA GLY A 19 -8.85 -23.66 10.54
C GLY A 19 -9.40 -24.40 11.75
N LEU A 20 -9.42 -23.68 12.88
CA LEU A 20 -9.93 -24.15 14.16
C LEU A 20 -11.45 -23.99 14.24
N THR A 21 -12.10 -24.89 14.97
CA THR A 21 -13.49 -24.68 15.41
C THR A 21 -13.56 -23.59 16.48
N ALA A 22 -14.74 -23.00 16.67
CA ALA A 22 -14.95 -21.96 17.68
C ALA A 22 -14.59 -22.40 19.12
N ALA A 23 -14.70 -23.70 19.44
CA ALA A 23 -14.28 -24.21 20.75
C ALA A 23 -12.75 -24.27 20.88
N GLN A 24 -12.06 -24.62 19.78
CA GLN A 24 -10.60 -24.73 19.71
C GLN A 24 -9.87 -23.38 19.73
N THR A 25 -10.57 -22.26 19.52
CA THR A 25 -9.96 -20.92 19.62
C THR A 25 -9.75 -20.48 21.08
N LYS A 26 -10.42 -21.08 22.06
CA LYS A 26 -10.36 -20.64 23.46
C LYS A 26 -9.00 -20.94 24.10
N ASN A 27 -8.65 -20.14 25.11
CA ASN A 27 -7.58 -20.42 26.07
C ASN A 27 -6.22 -20.71 25.41
N ALA A 28 -5.79 -19.82 24.52
CA ALA A 28 -4.42 -19.90 23.99
C ALA A 28 -3.40 -19.92 25.13
N SER A 29 -2.47 -20.86 25.06
CA SER A 29 -1.44 -21.12 26.06
C SER A 29 -0.12 -21.45 25.38
N GLY A 30 0.99 -21.25 26.09
CA GLY A 30 2.34 -21.49 25.58
C GLY A 30 3.31 -20.40 26.03
N ALA A 31 4.58 -20.76 26.10
CA ALA A 31 5.62 -19.91 26.69
C ALA A 31 5.70 -18.50 26.08
N GLU A 32 5.44 -18.35 24.78
CA GLU A 32 5.48 -17.06 24.09
C GLU A 32 4.31 -16.15 24.49
N VAL A 33 3.09 -16.69 24.53
CA VAL A 33 1.88 -15.93 24.93
C VAL A 33 1.88 -15.66 26.44
N ASP A 34 2.41 -16.57 27.25
CA ASP A 34 2.58 -16.39 28.69
C ASP A 34 3.58 -15.27 29.00
N ARG A 35 4.70 -15.24 28.28
CA ARG A 35 5.68 -14.16 28.38
C ARG A 35 5.10 -12.82 27.97
N LEU A 36 4.43 -12.77 26.81
CA LEU A 36 3.79 -11.53 26.33
C LEU A 36 2.75 -11.02 27.33
N ALA A 37 1.93 -11.92 27.88
CA ALA A 37 0.94 -11.56 28.89
C ALA A 37 1.59 -10.98 30.15
N GLY A 38 2.65 -11.61 30.67
CA GLY A 38 3.40 -11.05 31.81
C GLY A 38 3.98 -9.67 31.50
N GLN A 39 4.60 -9.51 30.33
CA GLN A 39 5.13 -8.22 29.88
C GLN A 39 4.06 -7.12 29.77
N ILE A 40 2.83 -7.48 29.34
CA ILE A 40 1.70 -6.54 29.30
C ILE A 40 1.33 -6.03 30.68
N GLU A 41 1.27 -6.92 31.67
CA GLU A 41 0.98 -6.55 33.07
C GLU A 41 2.13 -5.71 33.66
N ASP A 42 3.39 -6.11 33.43
CA ASP A 42 4.58 -5.37 33.87
C ASP A 42 4.64 -3.96 33.26
N ASP A 43 4.11 -3.80 32.05
CA ASP A 43 4.02 -2.51 31.38
C ASP A 43 2.87 -1.62 31.88
N GLY A 44 2.08 -2.09 32.86
CA GLY A 44 0.90 -1.37 33.39
C GLY A 44 -0.35 -1.53 32.54
N GLY A 45 -0.35 -2.47 31.59
CA GLY A 45 -1.55 -2.93 30.89
C GLY A 45 -2.31 -3.99 31.69
N ALA A 46 -3.36 -4.52 31.09
CA ALA A 46 -4.14 -5.64 31.64
C ALA A 46 -4.53 -6.64 30.54
N VAL A 47 -4.33 -7.92 30.81
CA VAL A 47 -4.72 -9.01 29.90
C VAL A 47 -6.20 -9.33 30.10
N LEU A 48 -7.01 -9.04 29.07
CA LEU A 48 -8.46 -9.25 29.08
C LEU A 48 -8.85 -10.66 28.61
N GLY A 49 -8.00 -11.29 27.80
CA GLY A 49 -8.23 -12.65 27.31
C GLY A 49 -7.13 -13.15 26.37
N ARG A 50 -7.10 -14.46 26.15
CA ARG A 50 -6.16 -15.13 25.24
C ARG A 50 -6.89 -16.12 24.36
N TYR A 51 -6.63 -16.11 23.07
CA TYR A 51 -7.28 -17.01 22.12
C TYR A 51 -6.36 -17.34 20.94
N ASN A 52 -6.66 -18.44 20.24
CA ASN A 52 -5.97 -18.82 19.02
C ASN A 52 -6.74 -18.25 17.82
N ASP A 53 -6.03 -17.57 16.92
CA ASP A 53 -6.55 -17.10 15.64
C ASP A 53 -7.23 -18.27 14.90
N PRO A 54 -8.47 -18.08 14.40
CA PRO A 54 -9.27 -19.19 13.87
C PRO A 54 -8.69 -19.82 12.61
N PHE A 55 -7.84 -19.13 11.84
CA PHE A 55 -7.31 -19.68 10.60
C PHE A 55 -6.02 -20.45 10.84
N GLY A 56 -5.02 -19.79 11.45
CA GLY A 56 -3.68 -20.36 11.64
C GLY A 56 -3.44 -21.03 12.99
N GLY A 57 -4.38 -20.90 13.94
CA GLY A 57 -4.21 -21.35 15.32
C GLY A 57 -3.12 -20.61 16.08
N LYS A 58 -2.73 -19.41 15.62
CA LYS A 58 -1.67 -18.60 16.24
C LYS A 58 -2.21 -17.85 17.46
N PRO A 59 -1.50 -17.83 18.59
CA PRO A 59 -1.99 -17.19 19.81
C PRO A 59 -2.07 -15.66 19.66
N VAL A 60 -3.11 -15.06 20.23
CA VAL A 60 -3.36 -13.62 20.31
C VAL A 60 -3.80 -13.27 21.72
N VAL A 61 -3.32 -12.13 22.24
CA VAL A 61 -3.73 -11.58 23.54
C VAL A 61 -4.66 -10.40 23.32
N LEU A 62 -5.89 -10.45 23.82
CA LEU A 62 -6.72 -9.27 23.96
C LEU A 62 -6.29 -8.54 25.23
N ALA A 63 -5.86 -7.29 25.11
CA ALA A 63 -5.34 -6.51 26.23
C ALA A 63 -5.92 -5.09 26.26
N ALA A 64 -5.93 -4.51 27.45
CA ALA A 64 -6.06 -3.08 27.69
C ALA A 64 -4.66 -2.51 27.91
N LEU A 65 -4.23 -1.57 27.08
CA LEU A 65 -2.89 -0.97 27.11
C LEU A 65 -2.96 0.49 27.56
N PRO A 66 -1.98 1.01 28.32
CA PRO A 66 -1.84 2.44 28.57
C PRO A 66 -1.63 3.17 27.23
N VAL A 67 -2.46 4.15 26.92
CA VAL A 67 -2.48 4.78 25.58
C VAL A 67 -1.14 5.46 25.23
N GLU A 68 -0.43 5.92 26.26
CA GLU A 68 0.87 6.58 26.18
C GLU A 68 2.01 5.64 25.78
N LYS A 69 1.81 4.32 25.94
CA LYS A 69 2.76 3.30 25.48
C LYS A 69 2.46 2.79 24.07
N VAL A 70 1.44 3.34 23.39
CA VAL A 70 1.01 2.89 22.07
C VAL A 70 1.34 3.92 21.02
N GLU A 71 2.12 3.52 20.01
CA GLU A 71 2.50 4.35 18.88
C GLU A 71 2.21 3.66 17.54
N PRO A 72 1.95 4.40 16.46
CA PRO A 72 1.83 3.79 15.14
C PRO A 72 3.17 3.24 14.68
N THR A 73 3.15 2.21 13.85
CA THR A 73 4.37 1.77 13.18
C THR A 73 4.95 2.88 12.28
N PRO A 74 6.28 2.99 12.12
CA PRO A 74 6.91 4.08 11.37
C PRO A 74 6.53 4.18 9.88
N TYR A 75 6.03 3.09 9.30
CA TYR A 75 5.68 3.00 7.88
C TYR A 75 4.19 3.26 7.59
N GLN A 76 3.36 3.43 8.62
CA GLN A 76 1.95 3.70 8.39
C GLN A 76 1.69 5.08 7.78
N ARG A 77 0.55 5.17 7.10
CA ARG A 77 0.04 6.46 6.61
C ARG A 77 -0.27 7.39 7.78
N ASP A 78 0.04 8.67 7.59
CA ASP A 78 -0.46 9.73 8.45
C ASP A 78 -2.00 9.72 8.47
N PRO A 79 -2.61 9.80 9.65
CA PRO A 79 -4.05 9.75 9.77
C PRO A 79 -4.67 11.02 9.19
N SER A 80 -5.79 10.88 8.48
CA SER A 80 -6.56 12.01 8.00
C SER A 80 -7.25 12.73 9.16
N ASP A 81 -6.93 14.00 9.39
CA ASP A 81 -7.56 14.80 10.44
C ASP A 81 -9.08 14.81 10.36
N ALA A 82 -9.64 14.85 9.15
CA ALA A 82 -11.09 14.80 8.95
C ALA A 82 -11.68 13.46 9.40
N HIS A 83 -11.01 12.35 9.13
CA HIS A 83 -11.45 11.02 9.59
C HIS A 83 -11.31 10.88 11.10
N VAL A 84 -10.20 11.37 11.68
CA VAL A 84 -9.98 11.37 13.13
C VAL A 84 -11.07 12.16 13.84
N LYS A 85 -11.37 13.40 13.39
CA LYS A 85 -12.45 14.22 13.99
C LYS A 85 -13.82 13.55 13.90
N ARG A 86 -14.14 12.92 12.76
CA ARG A 86 -15.40 12.18 12.61
C ARG A 86 -15.47 11.00 13.59
N LEU A 87 -14.38 10.25 13.71
CA LEU A 87 -14.33 9.10 14.61
C LEU A 87 -14.47 9.54 16.08
N MET A 88 -13.81 10.64 16.47
CA MET A 88 -13.97 11.23 17.80
C MET A 88 -15.45 11.53 18.10
N GLY A 89 -16.13 12.25 17.21
CA GLY A 89 -17.53 12.61 17.42
C GLY A 89 -18.47 11.39 17.53
N VAL A 90 -18.22 10.34 16.75
CA VAL A 90 -19.00 9.09 16.84
C VAL A 90 -18.74 8.36 18.16
N ILE A 91 -17.49 8.26 18.59
CA ILE A 91 -17.10 7.62 19.86
C ILE A 91 -17.74 8.37 21.04
N GLU A 92 -17.69 9.70 21.06
CA GLU A 92 -18.32 10.52 22.11
C GLU A 92 -19.84 10.35 22.12
N THR A 93 -20.47 10.37 20.94
CA THR A 93 -21.93 10.26 20.82
C THR A 93 -22.44 8.90 21.31
N ILE A 94 -21.74 7.81 20.95
CA ILE A 94 -22.16 6.45 21.30
C ILE A 94 -21.64 6.05 22.69
N GLY A 95 -20.59 6.71 23.18
CA GLY A 95 -19.90 6.37 24.43
C GLY A 95 -19.14 5.04 24.36
N ARG A 96 -18.73 4.59 23.17
CA ARG A 96 -18.10 3.27 22.96
C ARG A 96 -17.02 3.30 21.88
N PHE A 97 -15.94 2.55 22.11
CA PHE A 97 -14.87 2.32 21.14
C PHE A 97 -15.06 1.03 20.32
N LEU A 98 -15.38 -0.08 21.00
CA LEU A 98 -15.70 -1.43 20.48
C LEU A 98 -14.61 -2.16 19.67
N ASP A 99 -13.86 -1.47 18.81
CA ASP A 99 -12.98 -2.09 17.81
C ASP A 99 -11.50 -2.02 18.22
N PRO A 100 -10.94 -3.05 18.87
CA PRO A 100 -9.56 -3.05 19.34
C PRO A 100 -8.57 -2.87 18.18
N ILE A 101 -7.51 -2.09 18.41
CA ILE A 101 -6.41 -1.97 17.45
C ILE A 101 -5.60 -3.27 17.40
N VAL A 102 -4.77 -3.47 16.38
CA VAL A 102 -3.74 -4.51 16.43
C VAL A 102 -2.45 -3.90 16.94
N ALA A 103 -1.72 -4.59 17.82
CA ALA A 103 -0.48 -4.12 18.40
C ALA A 103 0.57 -5.22 18.48
N ILE A 104 1.84 -4.82 18.48
CA ILE A 104 3.00 -5.68 18.70
C ILE A 104 3.88 -4.97 19.72
N ARG A 105 4.36 -5.71 20.70
CA ARG A 105 5.23 -5.17 21.73
C ARG A 105 6.67 -5.05 21.20
N ASP A 106 7.28 -3.90 21.36
CA ASP A 106 8.67 -3.61 21.03
C ASP A 106 9.28 -2.75 22.14
N ASP A 107 10.28 -3.28 22.85
CA ASP A 107 11.01 -2.60 23.93
C ASP A 107 10.14 -1.78 24.93
N GLY A 108 9.08 -2.39 25.47
CA GLY A 108 8.18 -1.73 26.44
C GLY A 108 7.20 -0.72 25.83
N GLN A 109 7.23 -0.55 24.52
CA GLN A 109 6.24 0.16 23.71
C GLN A 109 5.39 -0.84 22.92
N TYR A 110 4.27 -0.35 22.39
CA TYR A 110 3.36 -1.11 21.55
C TYR A 110 3.19 -0.41 20.22
N LEU A 111 3.70 -1.03 19.17
CA LEU A 111 3.55 -0.54 17.82
C LEU A 111 2.27 -1.09 17.23
N THR A 112 1.32 -0.20 16.89
CA THR A 112 0.11 -0.60 16.18
C THR A 112 0.37 -0.55 14.68
N PRO A 113 0.35 -1.66 13.92
CA PRO A 113 0.40 -1.68 12.44
C PRO A 113 -0.97 -1.44 11.79
N ASN A 114 -2.06 -1.59 12.53
CA ASN A 114 -3.43 -1.33 12.08
C ASN A 114 -4.25 -0.72 13.22
N GLY A 115 -4.73 0.50 12.98
CA GLY A 115 -5.53 1.23 13.96
C GLY A 115 -5.11 2.68 14.18
N ASN A 116 -4.15 3.24 13.41
CA ASN A 116 -3.64 4.59 13.68
C ASN A 116 -4.74 5.68 13.75
N HIS A 117 -5.76 5.67 12.88
CA HIS A 117 -6.88 6.61 12.99
C HIS A 117 -7.66 6.48 14.31
N ARG A 118 -7.84 5.24 14.78
CA ARG A 118 -8.49 4.90 16.07
C ARG A 118 -7.62 5.35 17.24
N LEU A 119 -6.31 5.05 17.20
CA LEU A 119 -5.35 5.50 18.20
C LEU A 119 -5.34 7.03 18.32
N GLN A 120 -5.22 7.76 17.21
CA GLN A 120 -5.18 9.22 17.24
C GLN A 120 -6.50 9.83 17.72
N ALA A 121 -7.65 9.27 17.35
CA ALA A 121 -8.94 9.73 17.86
C ALA A 121 -8.99 9.57 19.39
N LEU A 122 -8.60 8.41 19.90
CA LEU A 122 -8.58 8.14 21.34
C LEU A 122 -7.56 8.99 22.09
N LYS A 123 -6.35 9.22 21.54
CA LYS A 123 -5.37 10.15 22.12
C LYS A 123 -5.94 11.58 22.20
N LYS A 124 -6.60 12.06 21.15
CA LYS A 124 -7.25 13.39 21.15
C LYS A 124 -8.44 13.49 22.11
N LEU A 125 -9.14 12.38 22.36
CA LEU A 125 -10.20 12.29 23.38
C LEU A 125 -9.67 12.15 24.81
N GLY A 126 -8.35 12.00 25.01
CA GLY A 126 -7.74 11.92 26.33
C GLY A 126 -8.06 10.63 27.10
N VAL A 127 -8.33 9.52 26.41
CA VAL A 127 -8.54 8.25 27.10
C VAL A 127 -7.24 7.79 27.76
N ARG A 128 -7.33 7.09 28.89
CA ARG A 128 -6.16 6.52 29.58
C ARG A 128 -5.71 5.17 29.00
N THR A 129 -6.64 4.47 28.37
CA THR A 129 -6.48 3.06 28.01
C THR A 129 -7.08 2.79 26.63
N ILE A 130 -6.43 1.92 25.86
CA ILE A 130 -6.91 1.45 24.55
C ILE A 130 -6.94 -0.07 24.53
N THR A 131 -8.01 -0.65 23.98
CA THR A 131 -8.09 -2.10 23.78
C THR A 131 -7.34 -2.50 22.52
N ALA A 132 -6.56 -3.57 22.60
CA ALA A 132 -5.71 -4.06 21.52
C ALA A 132 -5.70 -5.59 21.43
N LEU A 133 -5.56 -6.10 20.20
CA LEU A 133 -5.15 -7.45 19.89
C LEU A 133 -3.64 -7.47 19.75
N VAL A 134 -2.95 -7.94 20.79
CA VAL A 134 -1.49 -8.00 20.85
C VAL A 134 -1.02 -9.34 20.31
N VAL A 135 -0.22 -9.29 19.25
CA VAL A 135 0.33 -10.47 18.58
C VAL A 135 1.76 -10.71 19.08
N PRO A 136 2.12 -11.95 19.48
CA PRO A 136 3.48 -12.24 19.97
C PRO A 136 4.57 -12.13 18.90
N ASP A 137 4.29 -12.56 17.66
CA ASP A 137 5.26 -12.55 16.57
C ASP A 137 5.45 -11.14 15.98
N PRO A 138 6.63 -10.51 16.16
CA PRO A 138 6.87 -9.16 15.66
C PRO A 138 6.90 -9.08 14.13
N GLN A 139 7.17 -10.19 13.42
CA GLN A 139 7.17 -10.20 11.95
C GLN A 139 5.76 -9.99 11.37
N VAL A 140 4.71 -10.21 12.17
CA VAL A 140 3.33 -9.97 11.77
C VAL A 140 3.08 -8.48 11.51
N ALA A 141 3.89 -7.56 12.08
CA ALA A 141 3.79 -6.12 11.86
C ALA A 141 3.82 -5.75 10.36
N PHE A 142 4.70 -6.42 9.62
CA PHE A 142 4.89 -6.20 8.18
C PHE A 142 3.83 -6.92 7.33
N LYS A 143 3.29 -8.04 7.84
CA LYS A 143 2.29 -8.87 7.15
C LYS A 143 0.87 -8.34 7.30
N ILE A 144 0.58 -7.57 8.35
CA ILE A 144 -0.76 -7.01 8.61
C ILE A 144 -1.23 -6.05 7.50
N LEU A 145 -0.31 -5.38 6.80
CA LEU A 145 -0.67 -4.54 5.65
C LEU A 145 -1.34 -5.36 4.54
N ALA A 146 -0.85 -6.58 4.29
CA ALA A 146 -1.43 -7.48 3.30
C ALA A 146 -2.83 -7.99 3.69
N LEU A 147 -3.24 -7.84 4.96
CA LEU A 147 -4.57 -8.22 5.43
C LEU A 147 -5.63 -7.13 5.19
N ASN A 148 -5.23 -5.87 4.93
CA ASN A 148 -6.15 -4.77 4.61
C ASN A 148 -6.63 -4.83 3.13
N THR A 149 -7.23 -5.95 2.74
CA THR A 149 -7.70 -6.19 1.36
C THR A 149 -9.04 -5.51 1.04
N GLU A 150 -9.81 -5.11 2.06
CA GLU A 150 -11.17 -4.57 1.90
C GLU A 150 -11.20 -3.13 1.36
N LYS A 151 -10.15 -2.35 1.62
CA LYS A 151 -10.03 -0.99 1.09
C LYS A 151 -8.75 -0.91 0.29
N ALA A 152 -8.85 -1.18 -1.01
CA ALA A 152 -7.74 -0.92 -1.93
C ALA A 152 -7.27 0.52 -1.70
N HIS A 153 -6.11 0.66 -1.07
CA HIS A 153 -5.44 1.95 -0.91
C HIS A 153 -5.38 2.62 -2.29
N ASN A 154 -5.65 3.93 -2.34
CA ASN A 154 -5.45 4.65 -3.58
C ASN A 154 -3.97 4.51 -3.99
N LEU A 155 -3.71 4.48 -5.30
CA LEU A 155 -2.38 4.19 -5.85
C LEU A 155 -1.25 5.00 -5.18
N ARG A 156 -1.54 6.25 -4.83
CA ARG A 156 -0.59 7.15 -4.16
C ARG A 156 -0.18 6.63 -2.78
N GLU A 157 -1.15 6.26 -1.96
CA GLU A 157 -0.90 5.72 -0.62
C GLU A 157 -0.11 4.42 -0.69
N LYS A 158 -0.50 3.47 -1.55
CA LYS A 158 0.27 2.23 -1.77
C LYS A 158 1.72 2.53 -2.14
N SER A 159 1.91 3.39 -3.13
CA SER A 159 3.24 3.71 -3.64
C SER A 159 4.12 4.36 -2.56
N LEU A 160 3.57 5.29 -1.78
CA LEU A 160 4.28 5.95 -0.68
C LEU A 160 4.64 4.99 0.47
N GLU A 161 3.73 4.09 0.82
CA GLU A 161 3.98 3.06 1.82
C GLU A 161 5.07 2.09 1.37
N THR A 162 4.97 1.59 0.13
CA THR A 162 5.95 0.67 -0.46
C THR A 162 7.36 1.28 -0.51
N ILE A 163 7.53 2.55 -0.93
CA ILE A 163 8.86 3.18 -0.97
C ILE A 163 9.42 3.45 0.44
N ARG A 164 8.58 3.83 1.41
CA ARG A 164 8.99 3.99 2.82
C ARG A 164 9.46 2.66 3.40
N MET A 165 8.75 1.58 3.13
CA MET A 165 9.14 0.22 3.51
C MET A 165 10.49 -0.16 2.91
N ALA A 166 10.70 0.07 1.61
CA ALA A 166 11.99 -0.20 0.96
C ALA A 166 13.13 0.62 1.58
N ARG A 167 12.92 1.90 1.91
CA ARG A 167 13.91 2.74 2.62
C ARG A 167 14.23 2.24 4.02
N ALA A 168 13.26 1.65 4.73
CA ALA A 168 13.49 1.03 6.03
C ALA A 168 14.30 -0.27 5.88
N LEU A 169 13.90 -1.15 4.95
CA LEU A 169 14.60 -2.41 4.67
C LEU A 169 16.06 -2.20 4.25
N ALA A 170 16.34 -1.16 3.47
CA ALA A 170 17.71 -0.81 3.07
C ALA A 170 18.66 -0.50 4.23
N LYS A 171 18.14 -0.23 5.44
CA LYS A 171 18.94 -0.01 6.65
C LYS A 171 19.16 -1.29 7.47
N MET A 172 18.38 -2.34 7.18
CA MET A 172 18.25 -3.52 8.04
C MET A 172 18.57 -4.83 7.32
N SER A 173 18.63 -4.83 5.99
CA SER A 173 18.84 -6.03 5.18
C SER A 173 19.68 -5.74 3.94
N ASP A 174 20.52 -6.71 3.58
CA ASP A 174 21.28 -6.75 2.34
C ASP A 174 20.61 -7.63 1.26
N ASP A 175 19.42 -8.15 1.53
CA ASP A 175 18.68 -8.99 0.59
C ASP A 175 18.30 -8.22 -0.68
N ALA A 176 18.13 -8.96 -1.78
CA ALA A 176 17.70 -8.39 -3.05
C ALA A 176 16.26 -7.85 -2.98
N GLU A 177 15.98 -6.77 -3.71
CA GLU A 177 14.64 -6.16 -3.78
C GLU A 177 13.56 -7.19 -4.21
N LYS A 178 13.88 -8.08 -5.15
CA LYS A 178 12.97 -9.14 -5.61
C LYS A 178 12.56 -10.13 -4.51
N SER A 179 13.34 -10.26 -3.42
CA SER A 179 13.00 -11.12 -2.29
C SER A 179 11.78 -10.60 -1.52
N TYR A 180 11.51 -9.30 -1.61
CA TYR A 180 10.36 -8.63 -0.97
C TYR A 180 9.19 -8.38 -1.94
N ALA A 181 9.13 -9.15 -3.04
CA ALA A 181 8.11 -8.97 -4.08
C ALA A 181 6.68 -9.17 -3.54
N PHE A 182 6.50 -9.99 -2.52
CA PHE A 182 5.21 -10.22 -1.88
C PHE A 182 4.75 -8.96 -1.12
N GLU A 183 5.65 -8.36 -0.35
CA GLU A 183 5.43 -7.17 0.47
C GLU A 183 5.24 -5.92 -0.40
N PHE A 184 6.05 -5.78 -1.46
CA PHE A 184 5.98 -4.63 -2.35
C PHE A 184 4.82 -4.69 -3.35
N GLU A 185 4.20 -5.86 -3.53
CA GLU A 185 3.12 -6.19 -4.49
C GLU A 185 3.50 -5.95 -5.97
N GLN A 186 3.92 -4.75 -6.35
CA GLN A 186 4.24 -4.34 -7.72
C GLN A 186 5.50 -3.45 -7.77
N PRO A 187 6.43 -3.67 -8.72
CA PRO A 187 7.60 -2.81 -8.91
C PRO A 187 7.23 -1.34 -9.11
N SER A 188 6.11 -1.10 -9.81
CA SER A 188 5.62 0.25 -10.10
C SER A 188 5.31 1.07 -8.84
N PHE A 189 4.99 0.44 -7.70
CA PHE A 189 4.73 1.14 -6.45
C PHE A 189 6.01 1.75 -5.87
N LEU A 190 7.16 1.08 -6.00
CA LEU A 190 8.46 1.62 -5.60
C LEU A 190 8.82 2.86 -6.44
N THR A 191 8.72 2.74 -7.77
CA THR A 191 9.06 3.82 -8.69
C THR A 191 8.10 5.02 -8.54
N LEU A 192 6.79 4.78 -8.45
CA LEU A 192 5.82 5.85 -8.22
C LEU A 192 5.93 6.45 -6.82
N GLY A 193 6.34 5.66 -5.83
CA GLY A 193 6.55 6.12 -4.46
C GLY A 193 7.56 7.26 -4.42
N VAL A 194 8.71 7.08 -5.09
CA VAL A 194 9.70 8.15 -5.25
C VAL A 194 9.10 9.37 -5.94
N CYS A 195 8.29 9.16 -6.99
CA CYS A 195 7.67 10.27 -7.70
C CYS A 195 6.68 11.05 -6.83
N TYR A 196 5.97 10.38 -5.92
CA TYR A 196 5.05 11.03 -4.98
C TYR A 196 5.76 11.70 -3.80
N GLU A 197 6.93 11.20 -3.38
CA GLU A 197 7.80 11.90 -2.42
C GLU A 197 8.22 13.26 -2.99
N ASP A 198 8.64 13.31 -4.26
CA ASP A 198 9.06 14.56 -4.93
C ASP A 198 7.85 15.45 -5.32
N ARG A 199 6.80 14.84 -5.89
CA ARG A 199 5.59 15.55 -6.37
C ARG A 199 4.32 14.96 -5.77
N PRO A 200 3.88 15.42 -4.59
CA PRO A 200 2.70 14.90 -3.91
C PRO A 200 1.40 14.93 -4.72
N ARG A 201 1.27 15.85 -5.68
CA ARG A 201 0.08 16.02 -6.54
C ARG A 201 0.20 15.34 -7.91
N LEU A 202 1.21 14.49 -8.12
CA LEU A 202 1.39 13.74 -9.37
C LEU A 202 0.15 12.93 -9.73
N SER A 203 -0.23 12.91 -11.01
CA SER A 203 -1.29 12.05 -11.52
C SER A 203 -0.76 10.64 -11.86
N GLY A 204 -0.17 9.95 -10.88
CA GLY A 204 0.60 8.71 -11.11
C GLY A 204 -0.21 7.57 -11.76
N GLY A 205 -1.54 7.58 -11.62
CA GLY A 205 -2.43 6.61 -12.25
C GLY A 205 -2.34 6.60 -13.78
N ALA A 206 -2.00 7.74 -14.41
CA ALA A 206 -1.84 7.81 -15.86
C ALA A 206 -0.67 6.94 -16.37
N TYR A 207 0.39 6.78 -15.56
CA TYR A 207 1.62 6.08 -15.96
C TYR A 207 1.64 4.60 -15.60
N GLN A 208 0.67 4.13 -14.80
CA GLN A 208 0.68 2.76 -14.28
C GLN A 208 0.62 1.70 -15.41
N SER A 209 -0.09 1.99 -16.50
CA SER A 209 -0.15 1.10 -17.67
C SER A 209 1.19 0.93 -18.39
N ILE A 210 2.06 1.95 -18.35
CA ILE A 210 3.42 1.88 -18.89
C ILE A 210 4.29 1.08 -17.91
N LEU A 211 4.29 1.48 -16.63
CA LEU A 211 5.12 0.87 -15.60
C LEU A 211 4.86 -0.62 -15.43
N ARG A 212 3.60 -1.08 -15.51
CA ARG A 212 3.28 -2.52 -15.46
C ARG A 212 3.93 -3.36 -16.57
N ARG A 213 4.37 -2.73 -17.66
CA ARG A 213 4.99 -3.42 -18.81
C ARG A 213 6.51 -3.33 -18.84
N VAL A 214 7.08 -2.33 -18.18
CA VAL A 214 8.51 -1.98 -18.32
C VAL A 214 9.26 -2.03 -17.01
N ASP A 215 8.55 -2.03 -15.87
CA ASP A 215 9.14 -2.01 -14.55
C ASP A 215 9.10 -3.40 -13.91
N GLU A 216 10.24 -3.82 -13.36
CA GLU A 216 10.48 -5.16 -12.80
C GLU A 216 11.17 -5.04 -11.45
N PHE A 217 11.03 -6.06 -10.60
CA PHE A 217 11.80 -6.14 -9.36
C PHE A 217 13.27 -6.38 -9.66
N LEU A 218 14.15 -5.72 -8.91
CA LEU A 218 15.59 -5.75 -9.15
C LEU A 218 16.25 -6.90 -8.39
N ASP A 219 17.21 -7.54 -9.05
CA ASP A 219 18.11 -8.52 -8.44
C ASP A 219 19.33 -7.84 -7.82
N GLU A 220 19.08 -6.80 -7.03
CA GLU A 220 20.10 -6.01 -6.35
C GLU A 220 19.68 -5.79 -4.90
N PRO A 221 20.65 -5.66 -3.96
CA PRO A 221 20.36 -5.32 -2.57
C PRO A 221 19.43 -4.10 -2.48
N VAL A 222 18.45 -4.11 -1.57
CA VAL A 222 17.42 -3.04 -1.48
C VAL A 222 18.06 -1.64 -1.42
N ALA A 223 19.18 -1.47 -0.69
CA ALA A 223 19.90 -0.21 -0.62
C ALA A 223 20.42 0.30 -1.98
N LYS A 224 20.86 -0.61 -2.87
CA LYS A 224 21.29 -0.27 -4.23
C LYS A 224 20.08 -0.07 -5.15
N ALA A 225 19.08 -0.94 -5.04
CA ALA A 225 17.84 -0.86 -5.79
C ALA A 225 17.13 0.49 -5.59
N LEU A 226 17.15 1.06 -4.37
CA LEU A 226 16.60 2.39 -4.10
C LEU A 226 17.19 3.50 -4.96
N LYS A 227 18.50 3.47 -5.24
CA LYS A 227 19.14 4.46 -6.13
C LYS A 227 18.62 4.34 -7.55
N GLU A 228 18.39 3.10 -8.00
CA GLU A 228 17.77 2.84 -9.31
C GLU A 228 16.30 3.27 -9.32
N ARG A 229 15.53 3.04 -8.24
CA ARG A 229 14.16 3.56 -8.11
C ARG A 229 14.11 5.09 -8.16
N GLU A 230 15.09 5.77 -7.57
CA GLU A 230 15.20 7.23 -7.66
C GLU A 230 15.50 7.71 -9.08
N ARG A 231 16.40 7.03 -9.80
CA ARG A 231 16.69 7.32 -11.21
C ARG A 231 15.48 7.09 -12.11
N ARG A 232 14.81 5.93 -11.96
CA ARG A 232 13.58 5.59 -12.69
C ARG A 232 12.46 6.59 -12.40
N GLY A 233 12.31 7.00 -11.14
CA GLY A 233 11.36 8.02 -10.71
C GLY A 233 11.57 9.35 -11.44
N ARG A 234 12.82 9.84 -11.53
CA ARG A 234 13.14 11.06 -12.29
C ARG A 234 12.75 10.95 -13.77
N LYS A 235 12.90 9.78 -14.40
CA LYS A 235 12.43 9.58 -15.79
C LYS A 235 10.90 9.66 -15.91
N ILE A 236 10.15 9.13 -14.94
CA ILE A 236 8.69 9.26 -14.91
C ILE A 236 8.27 10.72 -14.72
N LEU A 237 8.96 11.48 -13.88
CA LEU A 237 8.69 12.91 -13.70
C LEU A 237 8.99 13.71 -14.98
N LYS A 238 10.07 13.37 -15.69
CA LYS A 238 10.38 13.96 -17.01
C LYS A 238 9.30 13.65 -18.05
N LEU A 239 8.74 12.44 -18.04
CA LEU A 239 7.59 12.11 -18.86
C LEU A 239 6.37 12.94 -18.46
N ASP A 240 6.11 13.11 -17.16
CA ASP A 240 4.99 13.93 -16.66
C ASP A 240 5.10 15.39 -17.08
N ASP A 241 6.30 15.96 -17.12
CA ASP A 241 6.54 17.32 -17.62
C ASP A 241 6.19 17.44 -19.11
N ALA A 242 6.65 16.51 -19.94
CA ALA A 242 6.35 16.48 -21.37
C ALA A 242 4.84 16.31 -21.65
N VAL A 243 4.20 15.40 -20.91
CA VAL A 243 2.75 15.16 -21.01
C VAL A 243 1.96 16.37 -20.54
N SER A 244 2.35 17.00 -19.44
CA SER A 244 1.68 18.20 -18.93
C SER A 244 1.78 19.36 -19.92
N ALA A 245 2.94 19.56 -20.56
CA ALA A 245 3.09 20.56 -21.61
C ALA A 245 2.15 20.30 -22.81
N ALA A 246 1.96 19.03 -23.21
CA ALA A 246 1.01 18.67 -24.25
C ALA A 246 -0.45 18.92 -23.82
N VAL A 247 -0.79 18.61 -22.56
CA VAL A 247 -2.13 18.87 -21.99
C VAL A 247 -2.44 20.36 -21.95
N GLU A 248 -1.50 21.21 -21.53
CA GLU A 248 -1.72 22.67 -21.49
C GLU A 248 -1.92 23.24 -22.91
N LYS A 249 -1.20 22.74 -23.92
CA LYS A 249 -1.46 23.11 -25.32
C LYS A 249 -2.84 22.68 -25.81
N LEU A 250 -3.34 21.52 -25.40
CA LEU A 250 -4.71 21.08 -25.70
C LEU A 250 -5.76 21.96 -25.03
N LYS A 251 -5.54 22.34 -23.77
CA LYS A 251 -6.42 23.27 -23.04
C LYS A 251 -6.46 24.66 -23.68
N ALA A 252 -5.31 25.18 -24.11
CA ALA A 252 -5.22 26.47 -24.82
C ALA A 252 -6.01 26.46 -26.15
N ARG A 253 -6.26 25.28 -26.73
CA ARG A 253 -7.11 25.08 -27.92
C ARG A 253 -8.59 24.83 -27.59
N GLY A 254 -8.99 25.00 -26.33
CA GLY A 254 -10.37 24.86 -25.88
C GLY A 254 -10.79 23.43 -25.52
N LEU A 255 -9.88 22.45 -25.50
CA LEU A 255 -10.21 21.11 -25.02
C LEU A 255 -10.16 21.10 -23.48
N THR A 256 -11.31 20.93 -22.85
CA THR A 256 -11.42 20.80 -21.39
C THR A 256 -11.97 19.42 -21.04
N SER A 257 -11.15 18.57 -20.43
CA SER A 257 -11.58 17.26 -19.92
C SER A 257 -10.65 16.78 -18.80
N PRO A 258 -11.19 16.14 -17.74
CA PRO A 258 -10.36 15.52 -16.71
C PRO A 258 -9.49 14.36 -17.24
N TYR A 259 -9.83 13.83 -18.43
CA TYR A 259 -9.13 12.71 -19.06
C TYR A 259 -8.00 13.11 -20.02
N LEU A 260 -7.69 14.40 -20.17
CA LEU A 260 -6.65 14.85 -21.13
C LEU A 260 -5.29 14.22 -20.85
N LYS A 261 -4.86 14.16 -19.59
CA LYS A 261 -3.57 13.54 -19.22
C LYS A 261 -3.56 12.03 -19.51
N PRO A 262 -4.53 11.22 -19.03
CA PRO A 262 -4.66 9.81 -19.43
C PRO A 262 -4.72 9.61 -20.95
N PHE A 263 -5.41 10.48 -21.68
CA PHE A 263 -5.52 10.42 -23.14
C PHE A 263 -4.15 10.62 -23.82
N VAL A 264 -3.42 11.67 -23.46
CA VAL A 264 -2.08 11.92 -24.01
C VAL A 264 -1.15 10.74 -23.73
N VAL A 265 -1.11 10.26 -22.48
CA VAL A 265 -0.29 9.10 -22.09
C VAL A 265 -0.64 7.87 -22.91
N SER A 266 -1.93 7.56 -23.04
CA SER A 266 -2.45 6.46 -23.84
C SER A 266 -2.01 6.54 -25.31
N ARG A 267 -1.89 7.75 -25.87
CA ARG A 267 -1.50 7.96 -27.27
C ARG A 267 0.00 7.82 -27.51
N VAL A 268 0.82 8.22 -26.55
CA VAL A 268 2.29 8.13 -26.64
C VAL A 268 2.81 6.76 -26.20
N ASN A 269 2.01 5.98 -25.47
CA ASN A 269 2.35 4.65 -25.02
C ASN A 269 2.27 3.62 -26.16
N TYR A 270 3.38 3.41 -26.87
CA TYR A 270 3.48 2.39 -27.91
C TYR A 270 3.48 0.96 -27.35
N THR A 271 3.88 0.78 -26.08
CA THR A 271 4.04 -0.56 -25.49
C THR A 271 2.73 -1.32 -25.57
N ARG A 272 1.58 -0.65 -25.31
CA ARG A 272 0.23 -1.25 -25.33
C ARG A 272 -0.10 -2.08 -26.58
N PHE A 273 0.48 -1.74 -27.74
CA PHE A 273 0.24 -2.43 -29.01
C PHE A 273 1.34 -3.41 -29.40
N SER A 274 2.46 -3.40 -28.69
CA SER A 274 3.58 -4.28 -28.99
C SER A 274 3.30 -5.68 -28.43
N LYS A 275 3.62 -6.70 -29.24
CA LYS A 275 3.59 -8.13 -28.86
C LYS A 275 4.82 -8.55 -28.03
N ALA A 276 5.78 -7.65 -27.82
CA ALA A 276 6.95 -7.95 -27.01
C ALA A 276 6.56 -8.29 -25.57
N THR A 277 7.19 -9.34 -25.05
CA THR A 277 6.93 -9.91 -23.72
C THR A 277 7.67 -9.19 -22.61
N SER A 278 8.74 -8.46 -22.93
CA SER A 278 9.49 -7.57 -22.05
C SER A 278 9.93 -6.32 -22.80
N PHE A 279 10.24 -5.27 -22.06
CA PHE A 279 10.84 -4.04 -22.57
C PHE A 279 11.98 -3.64 -21.66
N ASP A 280 13.06 -3.13 -22.25
CA ASP A 280 14.02 -2.38 -21.45
C ASP A 280 13.35 -1.10 -20.92
N PHE A 281 13.58 -0.81 -19.64
CA PHE A 281 12.96 0.32 -18.97
C PHE A 281 13.36 1.64 -19.62
N ASP A 282 14.65 1.81 -19.89
CA ASP A 282 15.22 3.07 -20.37
C ASP A 282 14.84 3.34 -21.81
N GLU A 283 15.00 2.35 -22.69
CA GLU A 283 14.63 2.47 -24.10
C GLU A 283 13.14 2.76 -24.26
N ALA A 284 12.28 2.07 -23.50
CA ALA A 284 10.84 2.26 -23.59
C ALA A 284 10.43 3.65 -23.10
N LEU A 285 10.94 4.10 -21.95
CA LEU A 285 10.59 5.41 -21.42
C LEU A 285 11.15 6.54 -22.29
N ASP A 286 12.38 6.42 -22.80
CA ASP A 286 12.97 7.46 -23.66
C ASP A 286 12.19 7.62 -24.96
N LYS A 287 11.73 6.51 -25.55
CA LYS A 287 10.87 6.55 -26.74
C LYS A 287 9.50 7.17 -26.46
N ILE A 288 8.89 6.85 -25.31
CA ILE A 288 7.61 7.44 -24.89
C ILE A 288 7.76 8.93 -24.59
N ILE A 289 8.84 9.34 -23.91
CA ILE A 289 9.16 10.75 -23.64
C ILE A 289 9.35 11.51 -24.94
N ALA A 290 10.12 10.98 -25.88
CA ALA A 290 10.31 11.61 -27.19
C ALA A 290 8.99 11.76 -27.96
N SER A 291 8.09 10.76 -27.86
CA SER A 291 6.74 10.81 -28.44
C SER A 291 5.87 11.89 -27.77
N ALA A 292 5.94 12.04 -26.44
CA ALA A 292 5.24 13.08 -25.70
C ALA A 292 5.74 14.49 -26.03
N GLN A 293 7.06 14.67 -26.18
CA GLN A 293 7.67 15.94 -26.58
C GLN A 293 7.25 16.36 -28.00
N LYS A 294 7.08 15.39 -28.91
CA LYS A 294 6.65 15.60 -30.30
C LYS A 294 5.13 15.49 -30.48
N PHE A 295 4.37 15.52 -29.38
CA PHE A 295 2.92 15.31 -29.44
C PHE A 295 2.24 16.40 -30.27
N ASN A 296 1.68 16.00 -31.41
CA ASN A 296 0.99 16.90 -32.32
C ASN A 296 -0.45 17.13 -31.82
N VAL A 297 -0.67 18.29 -31.19
CA VAL A 297 -1.98 18.66 -30.67
C VAL A 297 -2.99 18.91 -31.78
N ASP A 298 -2.59 19.40 -32.95
CA ASP A 298 -3.48 19.80 -34.05
C ASP A 298 -4.34 18.66 -34.58
N ARG A 299 -3.83 17.43 -34.45
CA ARG A 299 -4.53 16.20 -34.86
C ARG A 299 -5.53 15.68 -33.83
N VAL A 300 -5.67 16.32 -32.67
CA VAL A 300 -6.60 15.89 -31.60
C VAL A 300 -7.94 16.62 -31.75
N LYS A 301 -9.03 15.85 -31.84
CA LYS A 301 -10.41 16.36 -31.82
C LYS A 301 -11.08 16.10 -30.47
N GLN A 302 -12.06 16.91 -30.09
CA GLN A 302 -12.80 16.77 -28.83
C GLN A 302 -13.44 15.37 -28.69
N GLN A 303 -13.96 14.81 -29.79
CA GLN A 303 -14.57 13.48 -29.81
C GLN A 303 -13.58 12.35 -29.44
N ASP A 304 -12.29 12.51 -29.74
CA ASP A 304 -11.26 11.52 -29.41
C ASP A 304 -11.02 11.45 -27.89
N VAL A 305 -11.10 12.60 -27.22
CA VAL A 305 -10.93 12.72 -25.76
C VAL A 305 -12.15 12.17 -25.02
N VAL A 306 -13.36 12.38 -25.55
CA VAL A 306 -14.62 11.86 -24.98
C VAL A 306 -14.68 10.32 -25.09
N ARG A 307 -14.29 9.75 -26.24
CA ARG A 307 -14.19 8.29 -26.41
C ARG A 307 -13.22 7.64 -25.42
N ALA A 308 -12.12 8.33 -25.11
CA ALA A 308 -11.16 7.85 -24.12
C ALA A 308 -11.68 7.91 -22.67
N GLY A 309 -12.68 8.75 -22.38
CA GLY A 309 -13.35 8.82 -21.06
C GLY A 309 -14.48 7.80 -20.87
N GLY A 310 -15.03 7.24 -21.96
CA GLY A 310 -16.17 6.30 -21.93
C GLY A 310 -15.81 4.81 -21.99
N GLY A 311 -14.51 4.45 -22.04
CA GLY A 311 -14.02 3.08 -22.22
C GLY A 311 -14.00 2.20 -20.97
N GLY A 312 -14.96 2.37 -20.07
CA GLY A 312 -15.17 1.52 -18.90
C GLY A 312 -16.57 0.92 -18.93
N ALA A 313 -16.86 0.08 -19.93
CA ALA A 313 -17.92 -0.91 -19.75
C ALA A 313 -17.40 -1.95 -18.74
N PRO A 314 -18.21 -2.41 -17.78
CA PRO A 314 -17.82 -3.50 -16.89
C PRO A 314 -17.48 -4.72 -17.75
N GLU A 315 -16.35 -5.37 -17.47
CA GLU A 315 -16.14 -6.74 -17.89
C GLU A 315 -17.18 -7.59 -17.15
N GLU A 316 -18.29 -7.88 -17.82
CA GLU A 316 -19.19 -8.98 -17.46
C GLU A 316 -18.47 -10.30 -17.78
N GLU A 317 -17.87 -10.91 -16.75
CA GLU A 317 -18.03 -12.31 -16.28
C GLU A 317 -16.87 -12.74 -15.35
#